data_AF-A0A0R1SN79-F1
#
_entry.id   AF-A0A0R1SN79-F1
#
_cell.length_a   1.000
_cell.length_b   1.000
_cell.length_c   1.000
_cell.angle_alpha   90.00
_cell.angle_beta   90.00
_cell.angle_gamma   90.00
#
_symmetry.space_group_name_H-M   'P 1'
#
loop_
_entity.id
_entity.type
_entity.pdbx_description
1 polymer ?
#
loop_
_entity_poly.entity_id
_entity_poly.type
_entity_poly.pdbx_seq_one_letter_code
_entity_poly.pdbx_strand_id
1 'polypeptide(L)'
;MAIDWGDEMMFSWAMLWALVPLAIGYLFRRGKLLFLIAGNNTATKPYDKRSQLAGRVVGLMMYVSALLVILVFIPNIPDLYYYILTVIYIIIWIVVIVYLNKSGPASG
;
A
#
# COMPACT_ATOMS: atom_id res chain seq x y z
N MET A 1 33.54 21.26 -16.36
CA MET A 1 32.21 21.07 -15.74
C MET A 1 31.95 19.57 -15.79
N ALA A 2 32.23 18.85 -14.71
CA ALA A 2 31.91 17.42 -14.65
C ALA A 2 30.39 17.33 -14.47
N ILE A 3 29.71 16.67 -15.42
CA ILE A 3 28.30 16.36 -15.24
C ILE A 3 28.26 15.27 -14.17
N ASP A 4 27.76 15.63 -13.00
CA ASP A 4 27.54 14.70 -11.91
C ASP A 4 26.30 13.86 -12.23
N TRP A 5 26.51 12.79 -12.99
CA TRP A 5 25.45 11.85 -13.36
C TRP A 5 24.99 10.98 -12.18
N GLY A 6 25.67 11.04 -11.03
CA GLY A 6 25.43 10.16 -9.88
C GLY A 6 24.08 10.44 -9.24
N ASP A 7 23.81 11.70 -8.91
CA ASP A 7 22.61 12.10 -8.18
C ASP A 7 21.34 12.00 -9.03
N GLU A 8 21.40 12.37 -10.32
CA GLU A 8 20.25 12.25 -11.23
C GLU A 8 19.91 10.79 -11.56
N MET A 9 20.91 9.92 -11.76
CA MET A 9 20.64 8.49 -11.97
C MET A 9 20.07 7.83 -10.72
N MET A 10 20.62 8.09 -9.53
CA MET A 10 20.11 7.53 -8.26
C MET A 10 18.65 7.90 -7.99
N PHE A 11 18.25 9.14 -8.32
CA PHE A 11 16.88 9.60 -8.21
C PHE A 11 15.90 8.77 -9.05
N SER A 12 16.31 8.39 -10.27
CA SER A 12 15.48 7.62 -11.21
C SER A 12 15.22 6.18 -10.76
N TRP A 13 16.24 5.49 -10.24
CA TRP A 13 16.11 4.10 -9.78
C TRP A 13 15.30 4.02 -8.49
N ALA A 14 15.46 4.99 -7.61
CA ALA A 14 14.74 5.02 -6.34
C ALA A 14 13.22 5.25 -6.54
N MET A 15 12.81 6.01 -7.56
CA MET A 15 11.39 6.18 -7.92
C MET A 15 10.75 4.87 -8.41
N LEU A 16 11.53 3.92 -8.95
CA LEU A 16 11.00 2.61 -9.35
C LEU A 16 10.44 1.82 -8.16
N TRP A 17 10.85 2.13 -6.93
CA TRP A 17 10.26 1.52 -5.73
C TRP A 17 8.78 1.83 -5.57
N ALA A 18 8.27 2.93 -6.16
CA ALA A 18 6.84 3.22 -6.18
C ALA A 18 6.04 2.24 -7.07
N LEU A 19 6.69 1.53 -8.00
CA LEU A 19 6.04 0.53 -8.85
C LEU A 19 5.62 -0.71 -8.06
N VAL A 20 6.35 -1.06 -7.01
CA VAL A 20 6.06 -2.23 -6.15
C VAL A 20 4.68 -2.10 -5.49
N PRO A 21 4.36 -1.04 -4.71
CA PRO A 21 3.04 -0.87 -4.14
C PRO A 21 1.95 -0.65 -5.21
N LEU A 22 2.25 -0.06 -6.37
CA LEU A 22 1.30 0.03 -7.49
C LEU A 22 0.90 -1.36 -8.03
N ALA A 23 1.88 -2.21 -8.30
CA ALA A 23 1.66 -3.57 -8.81
C ALA A 23 0.91 -4.43 -7.78
N ILE A 24 1.33 -4.38 -6.52
CA ILE A 24 0.70 -5.09 -5.41
C ILE A 24 -0.74 -4.59 -5.20
N GLY A 25 -0.96 -3.27 -5.18
CA GLY A 25 -2.28 -2.66 -5.04
C GLY A 25 -3.25 -3.05 -6.16
N TYR A 26 -2.76 -3.10 -7.41
CA TYR A 26 -3.54 -3.56 -8.55
C TYR A 26 -3.96 -5.03 -8.42
N LEU A 27 -3.04 -5.91 -7.99
CA LEU A 27 -3.33 -7.33 -7.80
C LEU A 27 -4.33 -7.58 -6.67
N PHE A 28 -4.24 -6.84 -5.56
CA PHE A 28 -5.21 -6.90 -4.47
C PHE A 28 -6.58 -6.36 -4.88
N ARG A 29 -6.64 -5.26 -5.62
CA ARG A 29 -7.91 -4.69 -6.13
C ARG A 29 -8.63 -5.61 -7.10
N ARG A 30 -7.87 -6.36 -7.92
CA ARG A 30 -8.38 -7.39 -8.84
C ARG A 30 -8.88 -8.65 -8.11
N GLY A 31 -8.67 -8.73 -6.80
CA GLY A 31 -9.10 -9.86 -5.98
C GLY A 31 -8.27 -11.13 -6.17
N LYS A 32 -7.19 -11.08 -6.95
CA LYS A 32 -6.37 -12.25 -7.27
C LYS A 32 -5.55 -12.72 -6.07
N LEU A 33 -5.21 -11.83 -5.14
CA LEU A 33 -4.38 -12.12 -3.96
C LEU A 33 -5.16 -12.01 -2.65
N LEU A 34 -6.49 -11.92 -2.70
CA LEU A 34 -7.35 -11.82 -1.52
C LEU A 34 -7.16 -12.96 -0.51
N PHE A 35 -6.78 -14.13 -1.02
CA PHE A 35 -6.49 -15.33 -0.22
C PHE A 35 -5.23 -15.19 0.65
N LEU A 36 -4.35 -14.22 0.37
CA LEU A 36 -3.16 -13.95 1.20
C LEU A 36 -3.46 -13.01 2.38
N ILE A 37 -4.46 -12.13 2.24
CA ILE A 37 -4.83 -11.16 3.29
C ILE A 37 -5.85 -11.76 4.27
N ALA A 38 -6.84 -12.49 3.76
CA ALA A 38 -7.68 -13.31 4.62
C ALA A 38 -6.83 -14.54 4.95
N GLY A 39 -6.34 -14.67 6.18
CA GLY A 39 -5.49 -15.78 6.67
C GLY A 39 -6.18 -17.14 6.63
N ASN A 40 -6.66 -17.52 5.46
CA ASN A 40 -7.62 -18.57 5.25
C ASN A 40 -7.22 -19.34 4.00
N ASN A 41 -6.50 -20.44 4.20
CA ASN A 41 -6.40 -21.53 3.21
C ASN A 41 -7.78 -22.02 2.73
N THR A 42 -8.86 -21.58 3.38
CA THR A 42 -10.26 -21.90 3.08
C THR A 42 -10.98 -20.81 2.25
N ALA A 43 -10.32 -19.70 1.86
CA ALA A 43 -10.84 -18.71 0.90
C ALA A 43 -10.82 -19.27 -0.54
N THR A 44 -11.68 -20.27 -0.77
CA THR A 44 -11.90 -20.89 -2.07
C THR A 44 -12.98 -20.14 -2.84
N LYS A 45 -12.82 -20.05 -4.16
CA LYS A 45 -13.83 -19.40 -5.02
C LYS A 45 -15.18 -20.12 -4.84
N PRO A 46 -16.31 -19.39 -4.85
CA PRO A 46 -16.45 -17.95 -5.10
C PRO A 46 -16.14 -17.09 -3.87
N TYR A 47 -15.37 -16.02 -4.06
CA TYR A 47 -15.02 -15.09 -2.98
C TYR A 47 -16.25 -14.32 -2.50
N ASP A 48 -16.48 -14.33 -1.19
CA ASP A 48 -17.54 -13.54 -0.57
C ASP A 48 -17.37 -12.03 -0.84
N LYS A 49 -18.48 -11.29 -0.89
CA LYS A 49 -18.50 -9.85 -1.15
C LYS A 49 -17.63 -9.07 -0.15
N ARG A 50 -17.56 -9.52 1.11
CA ARG A 50 -16.72 -8.91 2.15
C ARG A 50 -15.23 -9.07 1.86
N SER A 51 -14.81 -10.26 1.44
CA SER A 51 -13.43 -10.49 1.02
C SER A 51 -13.07 -9.59 -0.16
N GLN A 52 -13.93 -9.48 -1.17
CA GLN A 52 -13.69 -8.58 -2.31
C GLN A 52 -13.58 -7.10 -1.89
N LEU A 53 -14.38 -6.66 -0.93
CA LEU A 53 -14.29 -5.31 -0.38
C LEU A 53 -12.95 -5.10 0.34
N ALA A 54 -12.52 -6.06 1.17
CA ALA A 54 -11.25 -5.99 1.90
C ALA A 54 -10.05 -5.80 0.96
N GLY A 55 -9.97 -6.56 -0.15
CA GLY A 55 -8.87 -6.39 -1.12
C GLY A 55 -8.94 -5.12 -1.93
N ARG A 56 -10.14 -4.57 -2.17
CA ARG A 56 -10.26 -3.23 -2.77
C ARG A 56 -9.75 -2.15 -1.82
N VAL A 57 -10.08 -2.26 -0.53
CA VAL A 57 -9.61 -1.32 0.51
C VAL A 57 -8.09 -1.42 0.68
N VAL A 58 -7.55 -2.63 0.86
CA VAL A 58 -6.08 -2.82 0.97
C VAL A 58 -5.37 -2.41 -0.32
N GLY A 59 -5.94 -2.72 -1.50
CA GLY A 59 -5.39 -2.28 -2.78
C GLY A 59 -5.38 -0.75 -2.94
N LEU A 60 -6.41 -0.05 -2.44
CA LEU A 60 -6.44 1.41 -2.40
C LEU A 60 -5.37 1.98 -1.46
N MET A 61 -5.18 1.37 -0.29
CA MET A 61 -4.12 1.76 0.64
C MET A 61 -2.72 1.59 0.03
N MET A 62 -2.50 0.54 -0.76
CA MET A 62 -1.23 0.35 -1.48
C MET A 62 -0.98 1.47 -2.50
N TYR A 63 -2.01 2.02 -3.15
CA TYR A 63 -1.83 3.20 -3.99
C TYR A 63 -1.43 4.44 -3.18
N VAL A 64 -1.98 4.61 -1.97
CA VAL A 64 -1.57 5.68 -1.05
C VAL A 64 -0.11 5.51 -0.63
N SER A 65 0.35 4.27 -0.35
CA SER A 65 1.77 3.97 -0.13
C SER A 65 2.64 4.38 -1.31
N ALA A 66 2.22 4.09 -2.55
CA ALA A 66 2.97 4.50 -3.74
C ALA A 66 3.10 6.03 -3.84
N LEU A 67 2.03 6.77 -3.53
CA LEU A 67 2.05 8.24 -3.50
C LEU A 67 3.00 8.78 -2.43
N LEU A 68 3.04 8.17 -1.24
CA LEU A 68 3.98 8.56 -0.19
C LEU A 68 5.43 8.34 -0.60
N VAL A 69 5.73 7.23 -1.29
CA VAL A 69 7.08 6.96 -1.83
C VAL A 69 7.45 8.02 -2.86
N ILE A 70 6.54 8.38 -3.78
CA ILE A 70 6.78 9.45 -4.76
C ILE A 70 7.01 10.80 -4.08
N LEU A 71 6.26 11.07 -2.99
CA LEU A 71 6.34 12.34 -2.27
C LEU A 71 7.75 12.59 -1.74
N VAL A 72 8.46 11.56 -1.27
CA VAL A 72 9.85 11.66 -0.75
C VAL A 72 10.83 12.23 -1.77
N PHE A 73 10.54 12.08 -3.06
CA PHE A 73 11.37 12.60 -4.15
C PHE A 73 11.06 14.05 -4.52
N ILE A 74 10.11 14.71 -3.85
CA ILE A 74 9.84 16.13 -4.09
C ILE A 74 10.88 16.97 -3.33
N PRO A 75 11.72 17.75 -4.03
CA PRO A 75 12.72 18.59 -3.37
C PRO A 75 12.05 19.72 -2.58
N ASN A 76 12.71 20.19 -1.52
CA ASN A 76 12.30 21.32 -0.68
C ASN A 76 11.10 21.08 0.26
N ILE A 77 10.72 19.82 0.54
CA ILE A 77 9.78 19.51 1.62
C ILE A 77 10.57 19.15 2.88
N PRO A 78 10.28 19.78 4.05
CA PRO A 78 10.97 19.46 5.29
C PRO A 78 10.67 18.03 5.77
N ASP A 79 11.68 17.32 6.27
CA ASP A 79 11.59 15.90 6.68
C ASP A 79 10.47 15.62 7.70
N LEU A 80 10.21 16.59 8.57
CA LEU A 80 9.14 16.51 9.57
C LEU A 80 7.77 16.22 8.95
N TYR A 81 7.47 16.76 7.77
CA TYR A 81 6.20 16.52 7.08
C TYR A 81 6.08 15.06 6.64
N TYR A 82 7.17 14.45 6.14
CA TYR A 82 7.17 13.03 5.76
C TYR A 82 6.95 12.13 6.98
N TYR A 83 7.58 12.45 8.11
CA TYR A 83 7.37 11.68 9.34
C TYR A 83 5.93 11.77 9.83
N ILE A 84 5.34 12.98 9.87
CA ILE A 84 3.94 13.17 10.28
C ILE A 84 2.99 12.40 9.36
N LEU A 85 3.15 12.52 8.03
CA LEU A 85 2.32 11.81 7.06
C LEU A 85 2.45 10.30 7.20
N THR A 86 3.67 9.80 7.44
CA THR A 86 3.92 8.36 7.64
C THR A 86 3.26 7.85 8.92
N VAL A 87 3.35 8.59 10.02
CA VAL A 87 2.69 8.23 11.29
C VAL A 87 1.17 8.20 11.12
N ILE A 88 0.58 9.22 10.50
CA ILE A 88 -0.86 9.26 10.20
C ILE A 88 -1.25 8.08 9.31
N TYR A 89 -0.46 7.78 8.27
CA TYR A 89 -0.71 6.65 7.38
C TYR A 89 -0.70 5.32 8.11
N ILE A 90 0.28 5.09 9.01
CA ILE A 90 0.35 3.87 9.83
C ILE A 90 -0.86 3.75 10.75
N ILE A 91 -1.29 4.83 11.39
CA ILE A 91 -2.50 4.84 12.24
C ILE A 91 -3.73 4.45 11.43
N ILE A 92 -3.93 5.04 10.25
CA ILE A 92 -5.04 4.69 9.35
C ILE A 92 -4.95 3.21 8.96
N TRP A 93 -3.74 2.70 8.67
CA TRP A 93 -3.50 1.30 8.34
C TRP A 93 -3.97 0.36 9.45
N ILE A 94 -3.58 0.65 10.69
CA ILE A 94 -3.98 -0.14 11.88
C ILE A 94 -5.50 -0.10 12.05
N VAL A 95 -6.12 1.07 11.95
CA VAL A 95 -7.58 1.22 12.05
C VAL A 95 -8.30 0.39 10.99
N VAL A 96 -7.84 0.45 9.74
CA VAL A 96 -8.40 -0.34 8.64
C VAL A 96 -8.25 -1.83 8.88
N ILE A 97 -7.08 -2.31 9.32
CA ILE A 97 -6.88 -3.73 9.66
C ILE A 97 -7.84 -4.16 10.77
N VAL A 98 -7.91 -3.40 11.86
CA VAL A 98 -8.80 -3.73 13.00
C VAL A 98 -10.26 -3.73 12.56
N TYR A 99 -10.68 -2.76 11.74
CA TYR A 99 -12.03 -2.70 11.19
C TYR A 99 -12.35 -3.91 10.29
N LEU A 100 -11.43 -4.28 9.39
CA LEU A 100 -11.58 -5.43 8.52
C LEU A 100 -11.59 -6.75 9.31
N ASN A 101 -10.81 -6.85 10.38
CA ASN A 101 -10.81 -8.01 11.27
C ASN A 101 -12.08 -8.12 12.13
N LYS A 102 -12.58 -7.00 12.68
CA LYS A 102 -13.85 -6.97 13.45
C LYS A 102 -15.08 -7.23 12.58
N SER A 103 -15.01 -6.97 11.28
CA SER A 103 -16.08 -7.26 10.31
C SER A 103 -15.98 -8.63 9.65
N GLY A 104 -14.95 -9.42 10.01
CA GLY A 104 -14.87 -10.86 9.75
C GLY A 104 -16.01 -11.61 10.46
N PRO A 105 -16.34 -12.84 10.02
CA PRO A 105 -17.41 -13.61 10.63
C PRO A 105 -17.15 -13.70 12.13
N ALA A 106 -18.16 -13.30 12.93
CA ALA A 106 -18.24 -13.70 14.32
C ALA A 106 -17.95 -15.20 14.34
N SER A 107 -16.96 -15.58 15.14
CA SER A 107 -16.79 -16.96 15.60
C SER A 107 -18.12 -17.42 16.20
N GLY A 108 -18.94 -18.05 15.37
CA GLY A 108 -19.89 -19.06 15.78
C GLY A 108 -19.14 -20.35 16.02
#